data_AF-A0A3A9SF13-F1
#
_entry.id   AF-A0A3A9SF13-F1
#
_cell.length_a   1.000
_cell.length_b   1.000
_cell.length_c   1.000
_cell.angle_alpha   90.00
_cell.angle_beta   90.00
_cell.angle_gamma   90.00
#
_symmetry.space_group_name_H-M   'P 1'
#
loop_
_entity.id
_entity.type
_entity.pdbx_description
1 polymer ?
#
loop_
_entity_poly.entity_id
_entity_poly.type
_entity_poly.pdbx_seq_one_letter_code
_entity_poly.pdbx_strand_id
1 'polypeptide(L)'
;MRKRFSCAPKKCMIAITAASISMSIAAGLIAAPIVAYAENYDLVNGSVNVNSDENGERTVTQDTNTHNETTETVITCSDAGGTSNTISIESHGEGENAAKVTIENVNIDTESSGGAAISTSGNGDVVIEINGTNTVQSGDNHAGIEKGNDGNLTIQNEEITSGDKLTATGGENGAGIGGGQRYVNNPATGGGFSMTTIDGSANDITISGGDITATGGKYAAGIGGGYNGDADHITISGGDIIATGGLTGAGIGGGYEGTASEIIISGSATVSAAGGSGGNENLTIAPIGGAGTSFSITYGAGAAIGNGSHGTMQSGQTPAPGTPVEPDTSALYTSGKINIYPVGTTADDIENNRVAPISTTEGTITPPSTGTGSGEGTGTPTTPPSAPTNTASPGSTTIPEQITEPTSQTHVSSDHSSNAGAPNNVAAPQTGAMNATIITDMINTVFRKNPNADSIDLDFGKNICFSPALMRALYEKPNVAKNCRFIHNGEVYILHIPKADTGSTKFETCLDTLSKEPKGFAGFMRINQIFSEMGTTISKE
;
A
#
# COMPACT_ATOMS: atom_id res chain seq x y z
N MET A 1 23.05 57.10 -19.26
CA MET A 1 21.65 56.64 -19.10
C MET A 1 21.33 55.67 -20.23
N ARG A 2 21.27 54.36 -19.96
CA ARG A 2 20.96 53.31 -20.95
C ARG A 2 19.74 52.52 -20.48
N LYS A 3 18.82 52.26 -21.41
CA LYS A 3 17.58 51.47 -21.30
C LYS A 3 17.85 50.05 -20.77
N ARG A 4 16.91 49.48 -20.01
CA ARG A 4 16.80 48.02 -19.79
C ARG A 4 15.37 47.55 -20.09
N PHE A 5 15.34 46.39 -20.72
CA PHE A 5 14.22 45.69 -21.33
C PHE A 5 13.30 45.01 -20.30
N SER A 6 12.03 44.90 -20.65
CA SER A 6 11.04 44.00 -20.06
C SER A 6 11.28 42.55 -20.48
N CYS A 7 11.08 41.60 -19.57
CA CYS A 7 10.66 40.24 -19.92
C CYS A 7 9.97 39.61 -18.70
N ALA A 8 8.67 39.37 -18.81
CA ALA A 8 7.92 38.47 -17.95
C ALA A 8 7.57 37.24 -18.80
N PRO A 9 7.79 36.00 -18.34
CA PRO A 9 7.32 34.84 -19.07
C PRO A 9 5.85 34.60 -18.74
N LYS A 10 5.01 34.69 -19.78
CA LYS A 10 3.67 34.11 -19.85
C LYS A 10 3.79 32.62 -20.18
N LYS A 11 3.01 31.76 -19.51
CA LYS A 11 2.35 30.57 -20.08
C LYS A 11 1.00 30.41 -19.36
N CYS A 12 -0.10 30.77 -20.02
CA CYS A 12 -0.95 29.95 -20.91
C CYS A 12 -1.91 29.01 -20.15
N MET A 13 -2.87 29.61 -19.44
CA MET A 13 -4.12 28.94 -19.09
C MET A 13 -4.97 28.90 -20.37
N ILE A 14 -5.16 27.71 -20.93
CA ILE A 14 -6.08 27.48 -22.05
C ILE A 14 -7.47 27.32 -21.42
N ALA A 15 -8.25 28.40 -21.42
CA ALA A 15 -9.68 28.34 -21.17
C ALA A 15 -10.37 27.96 -22.49
N ILE A 16 -10.91 26.75 -22.60
CA ILE A 16 -11.76 26.36 -23.72
C ILE A 16 -13.22 26.53 -23.29
N THR A 17 -13.83 27.61 -23.79
CA THR A 17 -15.27 27.82 -23.79
C THR A 17 -15.95 26.70 -24.58
N ALA A 18 -16.85 25.95 -23.93
CA ALA A 18 -17.69 24.95 -24.58
C ALA A 18 -18.63 25.62 -25.60
N ALA A 19 -18.47 25.29 -26.88
CA ALA A 19 -19.42 25.65 -27.93
C ALA A 19 -20.24 24.41 -28.30
N SER A 20 -21.55 24.46 -28.02
CA SER A 20 -22.52 23.48 -28.46
C SER A 20 -22.61 23.44 -30.00
N ILE A 21 -22.26 22.32 -30.62
CA ILE A 21 -22.56 22.07 -32.05
C ILE A 21 -23.40 20.80 -32.16
N SER A 22 -24.68 21.01 -32.43
CA SER A 22 -25.59 20.02 -33.00
C SER A 22 -25.28 19.85 -34.48
N MET A 23 -24.85 18.66 -34.93
CA MET A 23 -25.05 18.25 -36.33
C MET A 23 -25.00 16.73 -36.52
N SER A 24 -25.98 16.25 -37.28
CA SER A 24 -26.41 14.88 -37.48
C SER A 24 -25.66 14.11 -38.59
N ILE A 25 -25.26 12.87 -38.25
CA ILE A 25 -25.10 11.62 -39.03
C ILE A 25 -24.49 11.67 -40.46
N ALA A 26 -23.34 11.00 -40.64
CA ALA A 26 -23.09 10.10 -41.78
C ALA A 26 -21.95 9.10 -41.46
N ALA A 27 -22.21 7.81 -41.72
CA ALA A 27 -21.35 6.67 -41.41
C ALA A 27 -20.09 6.59 -42.29
N GLY A 28 -18.96 6.23 -41.66
CA GLY A 28 -17.72 5.84 -42.33
C GLY A 28 -16.69 5.36 -41.31
N LEU A 29 -16.52 4.04 -41.18
CA LEU A 29 -15.48 3.41 -40.37
C LEU A 29 -14.09 3.84 -40.84
N ILE A 30 -13.40 4.59 -39.99
CA ILE A 30 -11.95 4.44 -39.77
C ILE A 30 -11.81 4.50 -38.25
N ALA A 31 -11.59 3.37 -37.60
CA ALA A 31 -11.18 3.34 -36.20
C ALA A 31 -9.75 3.88 -36.14
N ALA A 32 -9.61 5.21 -36.18
CA ALA A 32 -8.44 5.85 -35.63
C ALA A 32 -8.45 5.56 -34.12
N PRO A 33 -7.29 5.33 -33.48
CA PRO A 33 -7.24 5.35 -32.03
C PRO A 33 -7.83 6.70 -31.60
N ILE A 34 -8.94 6.66 -30.86
CA ILE A 34 -9.44 7.84 -30.17
C ILE A 34 -8.35 8.14 -29.16
N VAL A 35 -7.51 9.14 -29.47
CA VAL A 35 -6.62 9.72 -28.48
C VAL A 35 -7.55 10.47 -27.53
N ALA A 36 -7.91 9.84 -26.41
CA ALA A 36 -8.63 10.49 -25.34
C ALA A 36 -7.70 11.58 -24.77
N TYR A 37 -8.19 12.82 -24.78
CA TYR A 37 -7.59 13.90 -24.00
C TYR A 37 -7.99 13.68 -22.54
N ALA A 38 -7.13 14.03 -21.58
CA ALA A 38 -7.49 13.99 -20.16
C ALA A 38 -8.83 14.73 -19.97
N GLU A 39 -9.90 13.98 -19.70
CA GLU A 39 -11.19 14.55 -19.36
C GLU A 39 -11.16 14.95 -17.87
N ASN A 40 -11.53 16.20 -17.61
CA ASN A 40 -11.72 16.69 -16.26
C ASN A 40 -13.14 16.33 -15.82
N TYR A 41 -13.26 15.52 -14.77
CA TYR A 41 -14.54 15.15 -14.19
C TYR A 41 -14.85 16.10 -13.04
N ASP A 42 -16.03 16.71 -13.05
CA ASP A 42 -16.44 17.64 -12.00
C ASP A 42 -17.56 17.02 -11.17
N LEU A 43 -17.31 16.81 -9.89
CA LEU A 43 -18.21 16.11 -8.96
C LEU A 43 -19.55 16.81 -8.77
N VAL A 44 -19.75 18.06 -9.23
CA VAL A 44 -21.08 18.67 -9.28
C VAL A 44 -22.03 17.95 -10.25
N ASN A 45 -21.47 17.22 -11.23
CA ASN A 45 -22.23 16.49 -12.25
C ASN A 45 -22.57 15.05 -11.86
N GLY A 46 -22.11 14.58 -10.70
CA GLY A 46 -22.36 13.22 -10.23
C GLY A 46 -21.12 12.54 -9.68
N SER A 47 -21.32 11.37 -9.10
CA SER A 47 -20.22 10.52 -8.60
C SER A 47 -19.39 9.99 -9.77
N VAL A 48 -18.09 9.79 -9.54
CA VAL A 48 -17.13 9.35 -10.53
C VAL A 48 -16.64 7.95 -10.18
N ASN A 49 -16.79 7.01 -11.11
CA ASN A 49 -16.29 5.65 -10.99
C ASN A 49 -15.13 5.45 -11.97
N VAL A 50 -13.95 5.13 -11.46
CA VAL A 50 -12.75 4.82 -12.23
C VAL A 50 -12.51 3.31 -12.12
N ASN A 51 -12.51 2.59 -13.23
CA ASN A 51 -12.13 1.18 -13.28
C ASN A 51 -10.87 1.05 -14.15
N SER A 52 -9.84 0.41 -13.61
CA SER A 52 -8.59 0.10 -14.31
C SER A 52 -8.41 -1.41 -14.39
N ASP A 53 -8.19 -1.92 -15.60
CA ASP A 53 -7.91 -3.34 -15.81
C ASP A 53 -6.44 -3.71 -15.46
N GLU A 54 -6.09 -4.98 -15.63
CA GLU A 54 -4.74 -5.51 -15.38
C GLU A 54 -3.64 -4.90 -16.29
N ASN A 55 -4.03 -4.32 -17.42
CA ASN A 55 -3.13 -3.68 -18.39
C ASN A 55 -3.01 -2.17 -18.17
N GLY A 56 -3.71 -1.61 -17.17
CA GLY A 56 -3.78 -0.17 -16.92
C GLY A 56 -4.71 0.59 -17.88
N GLU A 57 -5.53 -0.12 -18.67
CA GLU A 57 -6.59 0.50 -19.46
C GLU A 57 -7.70 0.95 -18.52
N ARG A 58 -8.08 2.24 -18.62
CA ARG A 58 -9.04 2.85 -17.70
C ARG A 58 -10.36 3.11 -18.38
N THR A 59 -11.44 2.87 -17.64
CA THR A 59 -12.79 3.32 -17.95
C THR A 59 -13.27 4.22 -16.83
N VAL A 60 -13.69 5.44 -17.18
CA VAL A 60 -14.23 6.40 -16.22
C VAL A 60 -15.70 6.62 -16.53
N THR A 61 -16.54 6.52 -15.52
CA THR A 61 -17.99 6.74 -15.62
C THR A 61 -18.42 7.86 -14.69
N GLN A 62 -19.15 8.83 -15.24
CA GLN A 62 -19.85 9.85 -14.47
C GLN A 62 -21.28 10.00 -15.01
N ASP A 63 -22.26 9.85 -14.11
CA ASP A 63 -23.68 9.75 -14.47
C ASP A 63 -23.92 8.63 -15.51
N THR A 64 -24.48 8.93 -16.69
CA THR A 64 -24.70 7.95 -17.76
C THR A 64 -23.57 7.88 -18.78
N ASN A 65 -22.50 8.66 -18.61
CA ASN A 65 -21.41 8.76 -19.58
C ASN A 65 -20.23 7.90 -19.13
N THR A 66 -19.73 7.05 -20.03
CA THR A 66 -18.55 6.21 -19.81
C THR A 66 -17.53 6.47 -20.91
N HIS A 67 -16.29 6.73 -20.51
CA HIS A 67 -15.18 7.08 -21.39
C HIS A 67 -14.02 6.11 -21.16
N ASN A 68 -13.38 5.66 -22.24
CA ASN A 68 -12.12 4.93 -22.14
C ASN A 68 -10.98 5.95 -22.10
N GLU A 69 -10.14 5.87 -21.08
CA GLU A 69 -9.06 6.83 -20.83
C GLU A 69 -7.69 6.16 -21.01
N THR A 70 -6.84 6.81 -21.80
CA THR A 70 -5.43 6.45 -21.96
C THR A 70 -4.49 7.45 -21.27
N THR A 71 -5.04 8.53 -20.72
CA THR A 71 -4.33 9.62 -20.04
C THR A 71 -4.71 9.73 -18.57
N GLU A 72 -4.09 10.63 -17.83
CA GLU A 72 -4.40 10.91 -16.43
C GLU A 72 -5.87 11.27 -16.21
N THR A 73 -6.50 10.70 -15.18
CA THR A 73 -7.88 10.99 -14.79
C THR A 73 -7.87 12.08 -13.73
N VAL A 74 -8.37 13.27 -14.06
CA VAL A 74 -8.41 14.42 -13.14
C VAL A 74 -9.84 14.63 -12.66
N ILE A 75 -10.04 14.62 -11.35
CA ILE A 75 -11.34 14.79 -10.71
C ILE A 75 -11.33 16.07 -9.87
N THR A 76 -12.35 16.90 -10.05
CA THR A 76 -12.48 18.22 -9.44
C THR A 76 -13.82 18.39 -8.74
N CYS A 77 -13.95 19.41 -7.90
CA CYS A 77 -15.25 19.87 -7.41
C CYS A 77 -15.35 21.39 -7.60
N SER A 78 -16.18 21.85 -8.51
CA SER A 78 -16.36 23.30 -8.75
C SER A 78 -17.26 23.99 -7.72
N ASP A 79 -17.99 23.22 -6.90
CA ASP A 79 -18.83 23.77 -5.83
C ASP A 79 -18.01 23.99 -4.56
N ALA A 80 -17.83 25.27 -4.20
CA ALA A 80 -17.18 25.65 -2.96
C ALA A 80 -17.94 25.16 -1.70
N GLY A 81 -19.25 24.87 -1.82
CA GLY A 81 -20.07 24.31 -0.74
C GLY A 81 -19.88 22.82 -0.51
N GLY A 82 -19.16 22.13 -1.41
CA GLY A 82 -18.96 20.69 -1.36
C GLY A 82 -20.11 19.89 -1.98
N THR A 83 -19.97 18.57 -1.97
CA THR A 83 -20.94 17.65 -2.59
C THR A 83 -21.01 16.33 -1.84
N SER A 84 -22.15 15.63 -1.92
CA SER A 84 -22.28 14.25 -1.42
C SER A 84 -21.97 13.20 -2.49
N ASN A 85 -21.53 13.62 -3.68
CA ASN A 85 -21.06 12.73 -4.74
C ASN A 85 -19.68 12.17 -4.39
N THR A 86 -19.42 10.93 -4.79
CA THR A 86 -18.25 10.16 -4.36
C THR A 86 -17.28 9.86 -5.51
N ILE A 87 -16.09 9.41 -5.14
CA ILE A 87 -15.12 8.83 -6.06
C ILE A 87 -14.93 7.35 -5.70
N SER A 88 -15.15 6.45 -6.67
CA SER A 88 -14.88 5.03 -6.50
C SER A 88 -13.81 4.58 -7.50
N ILE A 89 -12.73 3.95 -7.00
CA ILE A 89 -11.58 3.54 -7.81
C ILE A 89 -11.40 2.02 -7.69
N GLU A 90 -11.74 1.30 -8.75
CA GLU A 90 -11.51 -0.14 -8.86
C GLU A 90 -10.24 -0.39 -9.68
N SER A 91 -9.26 -1.10 -9.10
CA SER A 91 -7.99 -1.39 -9.76
C SER A 91 -7.73 -2.88 -9.83
N HIS A 92 -7.28 -3.34 -10.99
CA HIS A 92 -6.78 -4.71 -11.19
C HIS A 92 -5.32 -4.76 -11.63
N GLY A 93 -4.69 -3.61 -11.91
CA GLY A 93 -3.30 -3.49 -12.31
C GLY A 93 -2.39 -3.09 -11.14
N GLU A 94 -1.12 -3.50 -11.19
CA GLU A 94 -0.08 -3.20 -10.19
C GLU A 94 1.03 -2.35 -10.80
N GLY A 95 1.78 -1.63 -9.95
CA GLY A 95 2.95 -0.85 -10.36
C GLY A 95 2.64 0.21 -11.43
N GLU A 96 3.24 0.10 -12.61
CA GLU A 96 3.00 1.07 -13.70
C GLU A 96 1.55 1.03 -14.24
N ASN A 97 0.86 -0.09 -14.06
CA ASN A 97 -0.53 -0.30 -14.48
C ASN A 97 -1.55 0.01 -13.37
N ALA A 98 -1.10 0.54 -12.23
CA ALA A 98 -1.98 0.96 -11.14
C ALA A 98 -3.05 1.94 -11.61
N ALA A 99 -4.22 1.95 -10.96
CA ALA A 99 -5.22 2.98 -11.19
C ALA A 99 -4.70 4.32 -10.64
N LYS A 100 -4.35 5.24 -11.53
CA LYS A 100 -3.86 6.59 -11.18
C LYS A 100 -4.96 7.63 -11.37
N VAL A 101 -5.27 8.36 -10.29
CA VAL A 101 -6.27 9.42 -10.25
C VAL A 101 -5.67 10.65 -9.60
N THR A 102 -5.98 11.82 -10.13
CA THR A 102 -5.60 13.11 -9.56
C THR A 102 -6.83 13.79 -9.02
N ILE A 103 -6.81 14.17 -7.75
CA ILE A 103 -7.86 14.98 -7.14
C ILE A 103 -7.40 16.43 -7.06
N GLU A 104 -8.23 17.35 -7.57
CA GLU A 104 -7.92 18.77 -7.57
C GLU A 104 -9.09 19.59 -7.00
N ASN A 105 -8.85 20.24 -5.87
CA ASN A 105 -9.84 21.07 -5.17
C ASN A 105 -11.17 20.32 -4.90
N VAL A 106 -11.07 19.05 -4.55
CA VAL A 106 -12.22 18.21 -4.23
C VAL A 106 -12.76 18.56 -2.83
N ASN A 107 -14.08 18.71 -2.70
CA ASN A 107 -14.74 18.91 -1.42
C ASN A 107 -15.95 17.96 -1.32
N ILE A 108 -15.75 16.80 -0.70
CA ILE A 108 -16.78 15.77 -0.55
C ILE A 108 -17.18 15.67 0.92
N ASP A 109 -18.48 15.71 1.16
CA ASP A 109 -19.09 15.46 2.46
C ASP A 109 -20.25 14.47 2.31
N THR A 110 -20.01 13.24 2.78
CA THR A 110 -20.99 12.16 2.80
C THR A 110 -21.46 11.81 4.22
N GLU A 111 -21.22 12.67 5.21
CA GLU A 111 -21.61 12.43 6.61
C GLU A 111 -23.11 12.05 6.70
N SER A 112 -23.95 12.83 6.02
CA SER A 112 -25.41 12.64 6.03
C SER A 112 -25.91 11.55 5.07
N SER A 113 -25.14 11.19 4.04
CA SER A 113 -25.52 10.16 3.05
C SER A 113 -25.02 8.76 3.44
N GLY A 114 -24.05 8.66 4.33
CA GLY A 114 -23.58 7.41 4.93
C GLY A 114 -22.59 6.62 4.09
N GLY A 115 -22.06 7.18 2.99
CA GLY A 115 -21.08 6.51 2.12
C GLY A 115 -19.64 6.94 2.38
N ALA A 116 -18.67 6.24 1.76
CA ALA A 116 -17.28 6.69 1.69
C ALA A 116 -17.13 7.83 0.66
N ALA A 117 -16.42 8.90 1.03
CA ALA A 117 -16.13 10.00 0.12
C ALA A 117 -15.26 9.56 -1.05
N ILE A 118 -14.17 8.84 -0.74
CA ILE A 118 -13.34 8.12 -1.71
C ILE A 118 -13.22 6.66 -1.26
N SER A 119 -13.44 5.71 -2.17
CA SER A 119 -13.29 4.27 -1.90
C SER A 119 -12.44 3.58 -2.95
N THR A 120 -11.55 2.69 -2.54
CA THR A 120 -10.81 1.80 -3.45
C THR A 120 -11.32 0.37 -3.40
N SER A 121 -11.18 -0.37 -4.50
CA SER A 121 -11.51 -1.80 -4.59
C SER A 121 -10.68 -2.52 -5.65
N GLY A 122 -10.86 -3.82 -5.77
CA GLY A 122 -10.11 -4.66 -6.71
C GLY A 122 -8.79 -5.17 -6.12
N ASN A 123 -8.04 -5.93 -6.90
CA ASN A 123 -6.80 -6.58 -6.44
C ASN A 123 -5.52 -5.78 -6.74
N GLY A 124 -5.62 -4.73 -7.53
CA GLY A 124 -4.48 -3.92 -7.98
C GLY A 124 -4.14 -2.76 -7.05
N ASP A 125 -3.11 -2.01 -7.43
CA ASP A 125 -2.64 -0.82 -6.75
C ASP A 125 -3.47 0.41 -7.14
N VAL A 126 -3.62 1.35 -6.22
CA VAL A 126 -4.25 2.66 -6.46
C VAL A 126 -3.28 3.77 -6.10
N VAL A 127 -3.19 4.78 -6.97
CA VAL A 127 -2.39 5.98 -6.74
C VAL A 127 -3.30 7.20 -6.83
N ILE A 128 -3.32 7.99 -5.76
CA ILE A 128 -4.03 9.27 -5.68
C ILE A 128 -2.99 10.38 -5.61
N GLU A 129 -2.90 11.18 -6.68
CA GLU A 129 -2.14 12.43 -6.70
C GLU A 129 -3.03 13.56 -6.16
N ILE A 130 -2.51 14.37 -5.25
CA ILE A 130 -3.26 15.48 -4.64
C ILE A 130 -2.79 16.83 -5.19
N ASN A 131 -3.73 17.61 -5.71
CA ASN A 131 -3.53 18.98 -6.18
C ASN A 131 -4.54 19.94 -5.53
N GLY A 132 -4.12 21.17 -5.27
CA GLY A 132 -4.98 22.17 -4.62
C GLY A 132 -5.46 21.73 -3.23
N THR A 133 -6.57 22.30 -2.76
CA THR A 133 -7.08 22.04 -1.41
C THR A 133 -8.22 21.03 -1.44
N ASN A 134 -7.97 19.82 -0.96
CA ASN A 134 -8.91 18.72 -0.96
C ASN A 134 -9.46 18.43 0.45
N THR A 135 -10.76 18.24 0.57
CA THR A 135 -11.45 17.83 1.80
C THR A 135 -12.36 16.64 1.50
N VAL A 136 -12.20 15.55 2.24
CA VAL A 136 -13.01 14.33 2.10
C VAL A 136 -13.48 13.88 3.47
N GLN A 137 -14.79 14.03 3.71
CA GLN A 137 -15.48 13.60 4.93
C GLN A 137 -16.44 12.47 4.60
N SER A 138 -16.26 11.34 5.28
CA SER A 138 -17.09 10.16 5.08
C SER A 138 -18.22 10.03 6.11
N GLY A 139 -19.25 9.25 5.75
CA GLY A 139 -20.32 8.86 6.64
C GLY A 139 -19.96 7.75 7.61
N ASP A 140 -20.91 7.41 8.49
CA ASP A 140 -20.74 6.37 9.52
C ASP A 140 -20.16 5.09 8.92
N ASN A 141 -19.16 4.52 9.60
CA ASN A 141 -18.45 3.29 9.19
C ASN A 141 -17.52 3.40 7.99
N HIS A 142 -17.30 4.59 7.43
CA HIS A 142 -16.42 4.75 6.28
C HIS A 142 -15.23 5.64 6.61
N ALA A 143 -14.05 5.25 6.13
CA ALA A 143 -12.89 6.11 6.21
C ALA A 143 -13.00 7.27 5.23
N GLY A 144 -12.35 8.41 5.51
CA GLY A 144 -12.34 9.58 4.63
C GLY A 144 -11.84 9.22 3.23
N ILE A 145 -10.72 8.49 3.18
CA ILE A 145 -10.32 7.65 2.04
C ILE A 145 -10.35 6.20 2.49
N GLU A 146 -11.35 5.46 2.04
CA GLU A 146 -11.54 4.05 2.38
C GLU A 146 -10.73 3.14 1.46
N LYS A 147 -9.73 2.49 2.06
CA LYS A 147 -8.98 1.43 1.41
C LYS A 147 -9.80 0.14 1.40
N GLY A 148 -10.11 -0.34 0.19
CA GLY A 148 -10.76 -1.64 -0.03
C GLY A 148 -10.11 -2.49 -1.10
N ASN A 149 -9.06 -1.98 -1.77
CA ASN A 149 -8.26 -2.78 -2.71
C ASN A 149 -7.25 -3.67 -1.97
N ASP A 150 -6.97 -4.85 -2.53
CA ASP A 150 -5.96 -5.78 -1.98
C ASP A 150 -4.54 -5.21 -2.15
N GLY A 151 -4.28 -4.51 -3.27
CA GLY A 151 -2.98 -3.89 -3.56
C GLY A 151 -2.69 -2.64 -2.70
N ASN A 152 -1.58 -1.97 -2.95
CA ASN A 152 -1.17 -0.81 -2.18
C ASN A 152 -2.04 0.42 -2.51
N LEU A 153 -2.36 1.23 -1.50
CA LEU A 153 -2.92 2.57 -1.68
C LEU A 153 -1.81 3.59 -1.51
N THR A 154 -1.45 4.30 -2.57
CA THR A 154 -0.49 5.41 -2.54
C THR A 154 -1.21 6.74 -2.56
N ILE A 155 -0.97 7.58 -1.57
CA ILE A 155 -1.29 9.01 -1.61
C ILE A 155 0.01 9.78 -1.84
N GLN A 156 0.03 10.64 -2.86
CA GLN A 156 1.25 11.31 -3.30
C GLN A 156 1.02 12.75 -3.74
N ASN A 157 2.12 13.49 -3.72
CA ASN A 157 2.25 14.79 -4.35
C ASN A 157 3.65 14.83 -4.98
N GLU A 158 3.73 14.43 -6.25
CA GLU A 158 4.97 14.39 -7.04
C GLU A 158 5.43 15.81 -7.42
N GLU A 159 4.50 16.67 -7.84
CA GLU A 159 4.77 18.08 -8.11
C GLU A 159 4.44 18.94 -6.89
N ILE A 160 5.35 18.96 -5.91
CA ILE A 160 5.15 19.74 -4.68
C ILE A 160 4.94 21.23 -5.00
N THR A 161 3.68 21.66 -5.07
CA THR A 161 3.31 23.07 -5.12
C THR A 161 2.83 23.53 -3.74
N SER A 162 3.17 24.77 -3.39
CA SER A 162 2.75 25.32 -2.11
C SER A 162 1.24 25.52 -2.12
N GLY A 163 0.54 24.79 -1.24
CA GLY A 163 -0.92 24.88 -1.07
C GLY A 163 -1.68 23.59 -1.39
N ASP A 164 -1.01 22.56 -1.92
CA ASP A 164 -1.60 21.25 -2.12
C ASP A 164 -1.81 20.55 -0.78
N LYS A 165 -3.07 20.41 -0.38
CA LYS A 165 -3.49 19.87 0.92
C LYS A 165 -4.56 18.81 0.74
N LEU A 166 -4.51 17.79 1.57
CA LEU A 166 -5.58 16.81 1.75
C LEU A 166 -6.01 16.78 3.22
N THR A 167 -7.30 17.04 3.48
CA THR A 167 -7.94 16.80 4.77
C THR A 167 -8.87 15.61 4.61
N ALA A 168 -8.54 14.48 5.23
CA ALA A 168 -9.31 13.25 5.17
C ALA A 168 -9.87 12.91 6.56
N THR A 169 -11.19 12.77 6.67
CA THR A 169 -11.87 12.52 7.94
C THR A 169 -12.86 11.38 7.81
N GLY A 170 -12.71 10.37 8.67
CA GLY A 170 -13.62 9.24 8.72
C GLY A 170 -14.91 9.56 9.47
N GLY A 171 -15.97 8.79 9.19
CA GLY A 171 -17.16 8.75 10.04
C GLY A 171 -16.91 7.93 11.30
N GLU A 172 -17.90 7.76 12.19
CA GLU A 172 -17.71 7.26 13.58
C GLU A 172 -16.74 6.06 13.74
N ASN A 173 -16.78 5.09 12.83
CA ASN A 173 -15.97 3.86 12.89
C ASN A 173 -14.88 3.77 11.81
N GLY A 174 -14.69 4.81 10.99
CA GLY A 174 -13.74 4.81 9.88
C GLY A 174 -12.51 5.67 10.13
N ALA A 175 -11.38 5.25 9.59
CA ALA A 175 -10.12 6.01 9.67
C ALA A 175 -10.16 7.32 8.87
N GLY A 176 -9.21 8.22 9.09
CA GLY A 176 -9.02 9.33 8.15
C GLY A 176 -8.63 8.81 6.76
N ILE A 177 -7.57 7.99 6.73
CA ILE A 177 -7.11 7.25 5.54
C ILE A 177 -6.90 5.79 5.95
N GLY A 178 -7.60 4.86 5.29
CA GLY A 178 -7.47 3.43 5.56
C GLY A 178 -8.82 2.74 5.73
N GLY A 179 -9.03 2.05 6.84
CA GLY A 179 -10.14 1.12 7.01
C GLY A 179 -11.44 1.78 7.46
N GLY A 180 -12.56 1.34 6.88
CA GLY A 180 -13.90 1.59 7.40
C GLY A 180 -14.29 0.56 8.48
N GLN A 181 -15.58 0.26 8.61
CA GLN A 181 -16.11 -0.86 9.38
C GLN A 181 -16.99 -1.70 8.46
N ARG A 182 -16.51 -2.89 8.10
CA ARG A 182 -17.26 -3.84 7.25
C ARG A 182 -17.83 -4.96 8.10
N TYR A 183 -19.15 -5.13 8.01
CA TYR A 183 -19.84 -6.25 8.63
C TYR A 183 -19.64 -7.51 7.77
N VAL A 184 -18.80 -8.44 8.22
CA VAL A 184 -18.66 -9.75 7.56
C VAL A 184 -19.57 -10.77 8.23
N ASN A 185 -20.50 -11.32 7.45
CA ASN A 185 -21.32 -12.45 7.89
C ASN A 185 -20.42 -13.68 7.97
N ASN A 186 -20.20 -14.22 9.17
CA ASN A 186 -19.46 -15.46 9.35
C ASN A 186 -20.41 -16.66 9.42
N PRO A 187 -20.61 -17.44 8.33
CA PRO A 187 -21.48 -18.62 8.36
C PRO A 187 -20.91 -19.79 9.18
N ALA A 188 -19.66 -19.71 9.67
CA ALA A 188 -18.98 -20.85 10.31
C ALA A 188 -19.31 -21.05 11.80
N THR A 189 -20.07 -20.15 12.45
CA THR A 189 -20.52 -20.37 13.83
C THR A 189 -21.93 -20.97 13.82
N GLY A 190 -22.00 -22.30 13.80
CA GLY A 190 -23.24 -23.09 13.86
C GLY A 190 -24.00 -23.01 15.20
N GLY A 191 -24.15 -21.83 15.78
CA GLY A 191 -24.99 -21.55 16.94
C GLY A 191 -25.81 -20.29 16.67
N GLY A 192 -27.10 -20.29 17.01
CA GLY A 192 -28.11 -19.28 16.64
C GLY A 192 -27.93 -17.84 17.18
N PHE A 193 -26.69 -17.38 17.38
CA PHE A 193 -26.33 -15.98 17.52
C PHE A 193 -25.32 -15.65 16.42
N SER A 194 -25.76 -14.93 15.38
CA SER A 194 -24.89 -14.42 14.33
C SER A 194 -23.97 -13.35 14.96
N MET A 195 -22.77 -13.74 15.40
CA MET A 195 -21.70 -12.78 15.65
C MET A 195 -21.13 -12.37 14.31
N THR A 196 -21.56 -11.21 13.84
CA THR A 196 -20.95 -10.51 12.71
C THR A 196 -19.53 -10.12 13.12
N THR A 197 -18.51 -10.63 12.44
CA THR A 197 -17.16 -10.08 12.63
C THR A 197 -17.16 -8.72 11.95
N ILE A 198 -16.61 -7.72 12.63
CA ILE A 198 -16.38 -6.40 12.04
C ILE A 198 -14.92 -6.41 11.58
N ASP A 199 -14.70 -6.22 10.28
CA ASP A 199 -13.38 -6.05 9.71
C ASP A 199 -13.23 -4.59 9.27
N GLY A 200 -12.43 -3.86 10.05
CA GLY A 200 -12.03 -2.50 9.73
C GLY A 200 -10.57 -2.40 9.31
N SER A 201 -9.94 -3.52 8.94
CA SER A 201 -8.50 -3.55 8.72
C SER A 201 -8.12 -2.82 7.44
N ALA A 202 -6.97 -2.15 7.45
CA ALA A 202 -6.39 -1.56 6.26
C ALA A 202 -4.88 -1.63 6.31
N ASN A 203 -4.33 -2.39 5.36
CA ASN A 203 -2.91 -2.65 5.21
C ASN A 203 -2.40 -2.07 3.90
N ASP A 204 -1.09 -1.96 3.76
CA ASP A 204 -0.41 -1.52 2.53
C ASP A 204 -0.81 -0.10 2.11
N ILE A 205 -0.57 0.84 3.02
CA ILE A 205 -0.81 2.27 2.79
C ILE A 205 0.54 2.96 2.65
N THR A 206 0.74 3.65 1.52
CA THR A 206 1.93 4.44 1.24
C THR A 206 1.56 5.92 1.13
N ILE A 207 2.29 6.77 1.83
CA ILE A 207 2.26 8.22 1.66
C ILE A 207 3.65 8.69 1.25
N SER A 208 3.78 9.25 0.05
CA SER A 208 5.08 9.69 -0.48
C SER A 208 5.26 11.21 -0.53
N GLY A 209 4.20 11.99 -0.31
CA GLY A 209 4.25 13.45 -0.35
C GLY A 209 2.94 14.12 0.05
N GLY A 210 2.95 15.46 0.10
CA GLY A 210 1.79 16.31 0.35
C GLY A 210 1.68 16.87 1.76
N ASP A 211 0.84 17.90 1.94
CA ASP A 211 0.33 18.34 3.26
C ASP A 211 -0.95 17.56 3.56
N ILE A 212 -0.88 16.58 4.45
CA ILE A 212 -1.98 15.63 4.70
C ILE A 212 -2.39 15.70 6.16
N THR A 213 -3.67 15.97 6.38
CA THR A 213 -4.32 15.87 7.68
C THR A 213 -5.31 14.72 7.65
N ALA A 214 -5.02 13.65 8.39
CA ALA A 214 -5.85 12.46 8.49
C ALA A 214 -6.40 12.33 9.91
N THR A 215 -7.73 12.39 10.03
CA THR A 215 -8.43 12.34 11.32
C THR A 215 -9.36 11.15 11.36
N GLY A 216 -9.12 10.26 12.32
CA GLY A 216 -9.96 9.11 12.56
C GLY A 216 -11.29 9.50 13.15
N GLY A 217 -12.35 8.79 12.76
CA GLY A 217 -13.61 8.82 13.47
C GLY A 217 -13.49 8.30 14.89
N LYS A 218 -14.58 8.38 15.64
CA LYS A 218 -14.65 8.09 17.06
C LYS A 218 -13.85 6.86 17.49
N TYR A 219 -13.83 5.73 16.79
CA TYR A 219 -13.09 4.54 17.24
C TYR A 219 -11.96 4.10 16.32
N ALA A 220 -11.51 4.99 15.43
CA ALA A 220 -10.62 4.65 14.34
C ALA A 220 -9.32 5.44 14.38
N ALA A 221 -8.31 4.94 13.66
CA ALA A 221 -7.04 5.59 13.53
C ALA A 221 -7.11 6.83 12.62
N GLY A 222 -6.15 7.75 12.77
CA GLY A 222 -5.94 8.81 11.77
C GLY A 222 -5.56 8.19 10.42
N ILE A 223 -4.49 7.38 10.42
CA ILE A 223 -4.05 6.57 9.28
C ILE A 223 -3.96 5.11 9.71
N GLY A 224 -4.67 4.23 9.02
CA GLY A 224 -4.67 2.79 9.31
C GLY A 224 -6.08 2.23 9.51
N GLY A 225 -6.31 1.51 10.61
CA GLY A 225 -7.52 0.71 10.82
C GLY A 225 -8.73 1.52 11.28
N GLY A 226 -9.92 1.08 10.85
CA GLY A 226 -11.21 1.47 11.42
C GLY A 226 -11.50 0.73 12.73
N TYR A 227 -12.75 0.74 13.18
CA TYR A 227 -13.17 0.01 14.39
C TYR A 227 -12.84 -1.50 14.27
N ASN A 228 -12.16 -2.07 15.28
CA ASN A 228 -11.64 -3.44 15.26
C ASN A 228 -10.70 -3.74 14.07
N GLY A 229 -10.15 -2.70 13.44
CA GLY A 229 -9.29 -2.82 12.28
C GLY A 229 -7.82 -2.85 12.64
N ASP A 230 -7.13 -3.89 12.19
CA ASP A 230 -5.66 -3.94 12.20
C ASP A 230 -5.09 -3.05 11.09
N ALA A 231 -3.83 -2.62 11.26
CA ALA A 231 -3.14 -1.83 10.25
C ALA A 231 -1.65 -2.18 10.17
N ASP A 232 -1.31 -2.94 9.13
CA ASP A 232 0.02 -3.41 8.84
C ASP A 232 0.58 -2.77 7.55
N HIS A 233 1.91 -2.63 7.48
CA HIS A 233 2.61 -2.09 6.30
C HIS A 233 2.18 -0.65 5.95
N ILE A 234 2.30 0.26 6.91
CA ILE A 234 2.12 1.70 6.67
C ILE A 234 3.49 2.31 6.38
N THR A 235 3.67 2.89 5.20
CA THR A 235 4.90 3.57 4.79
C THR A 235 4.67 5.05 4.57
N ILE A 236 5.44 5.90 5.23
CA ILE A 236 5.45 7.35 5.01
C ILE A 236 6.89 7.77 4.64
N SER A 237 7.09 8.24 3.40
CA SER A 237 8.44 8.57 2.88
C SER A 237 8.63 10.05 2.56
N GLY A 238 7.56 10.83 2.55
CA GLY A 238 7.59 12.27 2.34
C GLY A 238 6.30 12.95 2.80
N GLY A 239 6.27 14.29 2.66
CA GLY A 239 5.13 15.12 3.05
C GLY A 239 5.18 15.63 4.49
N ASP A 240 4.28 16.56 4.78
CA ASP A 240 3.97 17.07 6.11
C ASP A 240 2.63 16.46 6.55
N ILE A 241 2.70 15.49 7.47
CA ILE A 241 1.58 14.61 7.81
C ILE A 241 1.12 14.89 9.25
N ILE A 242 -0.17 15.15 9.43
CA ILE A 242 -0.84 15.21 10.71
C ILE A 242 -1.81 14.03 10.79
N ALA A 243 -1.57 13.12 11.74
CA ALA A 243 -2.38 11.92 11.92
C ALA A 243 -2.92 11.87 13.35
N THR A 244 -4.24 12.05 13.49
CA THR A 244 -4.90 12.04 14.80
C THR A 244 -5.99 10.99 14.87
N GLY A 245 -5.91 10.12 15.87
CA GLY A 245 -6.95 9.12 16.13
C GLY A 245 -8.17 9.73 16.82
N GLY A 246 -9.36 9.20 16.54
CA GLY A 246 -10.53 9.47 17.37
C GLY A 246 -10.46 8.74 18.70
N LEU A 247 -11.47 8.89 19.57
CA LEU A 247 -11.56 8.21 20.87
C LEU A 247 -11.00 6.77 20.80
N THR A 248 -10.00 6.44 21.61
CA THR A 248 -9.34 5.11 21.63
C THR A 248 -8.46 4.70 20.44
N GLY A 249 -8.60 5.33 19.27
CA GLY A 249 -7.87 4.98 18.05
C GLY A 249 -6.44 5.54 18.03
N ALA A 250 -5.55 4.89 17.28
CA ALA A 250 -4.18 5.36 17.13
C ALA A 250 -4.08 6.62 16.25
N GLY A 251 -3.01 7.40 16.37
CA GLY A 251 -2.70 8.42 15.35
C GLY A 251 -2.39 7.75 14.01
N ILE A 252 -1.41 6.85 14.03
CA ILE A 252 -1.05 5.96 12.94
C ILE A 252 -1.05 4.52 13.46
N GLY A 253 -1.85 3.65 12.85
CA GLY A 253 -1.93 2.23 13.22
C GLY A 253 -3.38 1.76 13.41
N GLY A 254 -3.63 1.00 14.48
CA GLY A 254 -4.91 0.30 14.69
C GLY A 254 -6.03 1.21 15.23
N GLY A 255 -7.29 0.86 14.89
CA GLY A 255 -8.46 1.41 15.58
C GLY A 255 -8.70 0.73 16.93
N TYR A 256 -9.85 0.97 17.56
CA TYR A 256 -10.25 0.30 18.80
C TYR A 256 -10.08 -1.23 18.68
N GLU A 257 -9.41 -1.87 19.65
CA GLU A 257 -9.02 -3.30 19.62
C GLU A 257 -8.14 -3.75 18.43
N GLY A 258 -7.77 -2.83 17.55
CA GLY A 258 -6.90 -3.05 16.41
C GLY A 258 -5.42 -2.96 16.78
N THR A 259 -4.61 -3.79 16.13
CA THR A 259 -3.16 -3.83 16.25
C THR A 259 -2.50 -3.16 15.05
N ALA A 260 -1.22 -2.83 15.20
CA ALA A 260 -0.41 -2.35 14.09
C ALA A 260 0.97 -2.98 14.11
N SER A 261 1.50 -3.22 12.91
CA SER A 261 2.88 -3.66 12.72
C SER A 261 3.46 -3.09 11.44
N GLU A 262 4.80 -3.16 11.31
CA GLU A 262 5.51 -2.75 10.10
C GLU A 262 5.21 -1.31 9.65
N ILE A 263 5.35 -0.36 10.58
CA ILE A 263 5.25 1.08 10.30
C ILE A 263 6.65 1.60 9.92
N ILE A 264 6.79 2.16 8.73
CA ILE A 264 8.06 2.69 8.20
C ILE A 264 7.91 4.19 7.99
N ILE A 265 8.80 4.98 8.59
CA ILE A 265 8.86 6.42 8.36
C ILE A 265 10.26 6.78 7.88
N SER A 266 10.36 7.25 6.64
CA SER A 266 11.62 7.40 5.91
C SER A 266 11.67 8.69 5.09
N GLY A 267 12.78 8.89 4.36
CA GLY A 267 12.92 10.00 3.43
C GLY A 267 12.79 11.35 4.12
N SER A 268 12.09 12.30 3.51
CA SER A 268 11.92 13.65 4.04
C SER A 268 10.61 13.85 4.83
N ALA A 269 9.95 12.77 5.25
CA ALA A 269 8.66 12.86 5.93
C ALA A 269 8.75 13.66 7.24
N THR A 270 7.81 14.59 7.44
CA THR A 270 7.51 15.23 8.72
C THR A 270 6.18 14.68 9.23
N VAL A 271 6.20 13.86 10.27
CA VAL A 271 5.00 13.23 10.82
C VAL A 271 4.67 13.82 12.18
N SER A 272 3.44 14.26 12.38
CA SER A 272 2.88 14.69 13.66
C SER A 272 1.73 13.78 14.05
N ALA A 273 1.94 12.94 15.06
CA ALA A 273 1.00 11.89 15.43
C ALA A 273 0.47 12.07 16.86
N ALA A 274 -0.84 11.91 17.02
CA ALA A 274 -1.51 11.88 18.32
C ALA A 274 -2.54 10.74 18.36
N GLY A 275 -2.45 9.89 19.39
CA GLY A 275 -3.50 8.91 19.66
C GLY A 275 -4.72 9.59 20.25
N GLY A 276 -5.90 9.03 20.04
CA GLY A 276 -7.12 9.56 20.63
C GLY A 276 -7.16 9.40 22.13
N SER A 277 -7.95 10.26 22.78
CA SER A 277 -8.19 10.15 24.22
C SER A 277 -8.93 8.86 24.57
N GLY A 278 -8.72 8.35 25.78
CA GLY A 278 -9.65 7.39 26.37
C GLY A 278 -10.91 8.09 26.87
N GLY A 279 -11.91 7.33 27.28
CA GLY A 279 -13.18 7.91 27.72
C GLY A 279 -14.07 6.95 28.46
N ASN A 280 -15.20 7.45 28.93
CA ASN A 280 -16.23 6.67 29.59
C ASN A 280 -17.57 6.81 28.85
N GLU A 281 -18.19 5.69 28.50
CA GLU A 281 -19.50 5.68 27.87
C GLU A 281 -20.50 4.92 28.72
N ASN A 282 -21.67 5.52 28.91
CA ASN A 282 -22.76 4.92 29.67
C ASN A 282 -23.76 4.27 28.72
N LEU A 283 -23.71 2.94 28.63
CA LEU A 283 -24.74 2.18 27.95
C LEU A 283 -25.91 1.97 28.91
N THR A 284 -27.03 2.63 28.62
CA THR A 284 -28.28 2.41 29.36
C THR A 284 -29.13 1.41 28.58
N ILE A 285 -29.24 0.19 29.10
CA ILE A 285 -30.12 -0.82 28.51
C ILE A 285 -31.53 -0.58 29.08
N ALA A 286 -32.43 -0.10 28.21
CA ALA A 286 -33.84 -0.01 28.55
C ALA A 286 -34.40 -1.42 28.77
N PRO A 287 -34.98 -1.73 29.93
CA PRO A 287 -35.49 -3.06 30.19
C PRO A 287 -36.83 -3.24 29.47
N ILE A 288 -37.13 -4.47 29.07
CA ILE A 288 -38.50 -4.88 28.80
C ILE A 288 -39.21 -5.03 30.16
N GLY A 289 -39.76 -3.92 30.69
CA GLY A 289 -40.67 -3.91 31.84
C GLY A 289 -40.08 -3.79 33.27
N GLY A 290 -38.89 -3.21 33.47
CA GLY A 290 -38.25 -3.06 34.80
C GLY A 290 -37.53 -1.71 35.03
N ALA A 291 -36.72 -1.61 36.10
CA ALA A 291 -35.77 -0.52 36.29
C ALA A 291 -34.51 -0.79 35.45
N GLY A 292 -34.09 0.17 34.62
CA GLY A 292 -32.96 -0.02 33.70
C GLY A 292 -31.64 -0.27 34.43
N THR A 293 -30.77 -1.06 33.80
CA THR A 293 -29.38 -1.26 34.25
C THR A 293 -28.47 -0.41 33.36
N SER A 294 -27.72 0.51 33.95
CA SER A 294 -26.67 1.26 33.26
C SER A 294 -25.34 0.56 33.46
N PHE A 295 -24.62 0.32 32.36
CA PHE A 295 -23.23 -0.15 32.34
C PHE A 295 -22.35 1.00 31.88
N SER A 296 -21.22 1.22 32.55
CA SER A 296 -20.20 2.16 32.08
C SER A 296 -19.07 1.36 31.45
N ILE A 297 -18.78 1.60 30.18
CA ILE A 297 -17.57 1.11 29.51
C ILE A 297 -16.52 2.19 29.68
N THR A 298 -15.33 1.81 30.14
CA THR A 298 -14.18 2.72 30.18
C THR A 298 -13.17 2.26 29.13
N TYR A 299 -12.69 3.22 28.34
CA TYR A 299 -11.78 3.01 27.24
C TYR A 299 -10.40 3.60 27.51
N GLY A 300 -9.36 2.97 26.96
CA GLY A 300 -8.00 3.48 27.01
C GLY A 300 -7.77 4.54 25.94
N ALA A 301 -6.65 5.25 26.04
CA ALA A 301 -6.19 6.10 24.95
C ALA A 301 -5.50 5.24 23.87
N GLY A 302 -5.59 5.64 22.61
CA GLY A 302 -4.81 5.01 21.53
C GLY A 302 -3.36 5.44 21.56
N ALA A 303 -2.47 4.67 20.91
CA ALA A 303 -1.08 5.07 20.73
C ALA A 303 -0.96 6.21 19.71
N ALA A 304 0.05 7.06 19.80
CA ALA A 304 0.33 8.00 18.72
C ALA A 304 0.74 7.26 17.43
N ILE A 305 1.62 6.28 17.57
CA ILE A 305 1.99 5.33 16.51
C ILE A 305 1.91 3.93 17.14
N GLY A 306 1.06 3.06 16.62
CA GLY A 306 0.87 1.69 17.12
C GLY A 306 -0.59 1.28 17.26
N ASN A 307 -0.90 0.51 18.30
CA ASN A 307 -2.21 -0.10 18.45
C ASN A 307 -3.26 0.91 18.94
N GLY A 308 -4.53 0.62 18.67
CA GLY A 308 -5.62 1.26 19.39
C GLY A 308 -5.80 0.66 20.79
N SER A 309 -6.63 1.30 21.59
CA SER A 309 -6.88 0.90 22.97
C SER A 309 -7.84 -0.30 23.08
N HIS A 310 -7.94 -0.88 24.28
CA HIS A 310 -8.95 -1.88 24.60
C HIS A 310 -9.86 -1.39 25.74
N GLY A 311 -11.16 -1.67 25.62
CA GLY A 311 -12.18 -1.30 26.59
C GLY A 311 -12.31 -2.34 27.69
N THR A 312 -12.81 -1.93 28.87
CA THR A 312 -13.17 -2.86 29.94
C THR A 312 -14.58 -2.58 30.44
N MET A 313 -15.36 -3.65 30.68
CA MET A 313 -16.72 -3.57 31.23
C MET A 313 -16.77 -3.66 32.77
N GLN A 314 -15.61 -3.77 33.43
CA GLN A 314 -15.54 -3.99 34.88
C GLN A 314 -15.22 -2.70 35.64
N SER A 315 -16.11 -2.33 36.56
CA SER A 315 -15.90 -1.22 37.49
C SER A 315 -14.58 -1.40 38.26
N GLY A 316 -13.67 -0.43 38.15
CA GLY A 316 -12.41 -0.39 38.89
C GLY A 316 -11.19 -1.00 38.17
N GLN A 317 -11.33 -1.50 36.94
CA GLN A 317 -10.17 -1.83 36.09
C GLN A 317 -9.76 -0.63 35.25
N THR A 318 -8.46 -0.38 35.15
CA THR A 318 -7.89 0.60 34.22
C THR A 318 -7.89 0.01 32.81
N PRO A 319 -8.55 0.64 31.84
CA PRO A 319 -8.50 0.21 30.46
C PRO A 319 -7.05 0.18 29.96
N ALA A 320 -6.72 -0.78 29.10
CA ALA A 320 -5.38 -0.86 28.53
C ALA A 320 -5.25 0.20 27.42
N PRO A 321 -4.31 1.16 27.53
CA PRO A 321 -3.97 2.03 26.43
C PRO A 321 -3.42 1.21 25.25
N GLY A 322 -3.50 1.79 24.05
CA GLY A 322 -2.85 1.25 22.87
C GLY A 322 -1.34 1.12 23.07
N THR A 323 -0.79 -0.04 22.73
CA THR A 323 0.64 -0.29 22.79
C THR A 323 1.36 0.50 21.69
N PRO A 324 2.36 1.33 22.02
CA PRO A 324 3.17 2.00 21.00
C PRO A 324 3.96 1.00 20.16
N VAL A 325 4.08 1.28 18.87
CA VAL A 325 4.96 0.59 17.93
C VAL A 325 6.08 1.54 17.55
N GLU A 326 7.32 1.08 17.68
CA GLU A 326 8.48 1.85 17.22
C GLU A 326 8.56 1.75 15.68
N PRO A 327 8.42 2.85 14.94
CA PRO A 327 8.50 2.80 13.49
C PRO A 327 9.95 2.54 13.05
N ASP A 328 10.14 1.89 11.90
CA ASP A 328 11.46 1.84 11.27
C ASP A 328 11.80 3.22 10.69
N THR A 329 12.78 3.88 11.31
CA THR A 329 13.30 5.18 10.89
C THR A 329 14.71 5.11 10.32
N SER A 330 15.19 3.92 9.96
CA SER A 330 16.57 3.69 9.49
C SER A 330 16.91 4.49 8.22
N ALA A 331 15.90 4.83 7.42
CA ALA A 331 16.02 5.61 6.20
C ALA A 331 15.48 7.05 6.32
N LEU A 332 15.24 7.56 7.54
CA LEU A 332 14.73 8.91 7.77
C LEU A 332 15.85 9.95 7.58
N TYR A 333 15.61 10.93 6.70
CA TYR A 333 16.58 11.97 6.37
C TYR A 333 16.67 13.04 7.46
N THR A 334 17.79 13.76 7.53
CA THR A 334 18.00 14.88 8.47
C THR A 334 17.00 16.03 8.29
N SER A 335 16.29 16.09 7.17
CA SER A 335 15.17 16.99 6.94
C SER A 335 13.84 16.48 7.51
N GLY A 336 13.70 15.16 7.67
CA GLY A 336 12.49 14.51 8.18
C GLY A 336 12.46 14.44 9.72
N LYS A 337 11.25 14.41 10.27
CA LYS A 337 10.99 14.42 11.73
C LYS A 337 9.73 13.66 12.09
N ILE A 338 9.69 13.10 13.28
CA ILE A 338 8.49 12.49 13.88
C ILE A 338 8.22 13.20 15.19
N ASN A 339 7.08 13.86 15.31
CA ASN A 339 6.58 14.54 16.48
C ASN A 339 5.44 13.72 17.09
N ILE A 340 5.63 13.30 18.33
CA ILE A 340 4.60 12.64 19.12
C ILE A 340 3.95 13.67 20.03
N TYR A 341 2.64 13.79 19.95
CA TYR A 341 1.85 14.71 20.75
C TYR A 341 1.15 13.99 21.91
N PRO A 342 0.73 14.74 22.96
CA PRO A 342 -0.12 14.18 24.01
C PRO A 342 -1.36 13.48 23.43
N VAL A 343 -1.80 12.41 24.07
CA VAL A 343 -3.06 11.74 23.69
C VAL A 343 -4.25 12.72 23.76
N GLY A 344 -5.15 12.64 22.79
CA GLY A 344 -6.29 13.54 22.64
C GLY A 344 -5.96 14.92 22.04
N THR A 345 -4.71 15.17 21.62
CA THR A 345 -4.38 16.38 20.84
C THR A 345 -5.06 16.31 19.48
N THR A 346 -5.78 17.36 19.10
CA THR A 346 -6.50 17.42 17.82
C THR A 346 -5.60 17.91 16.68
N ALA A 347 -5.98 17.62 15.43
CA ALA A 347 -5.29 18.17 14.26
C ALA A 347 -5.23 19.70 14.31
N ASP A 348 -6.34 20.35 14.68
CA ASP A 348 -6.44 21.80 14.90
C ASP A 348 -5.40 22.33 15.91
N ASP A 349 -5.17 21.60 17.00
CA ASP A 349 -4.18 22.00 18.01
C ASP A 349 -2.76 21.95 17.48
N ILE A 350 -2.45 20.95 16.63
CA ILE A 350 -1.16 20.78 15.98
C ILE A 350 -0.96 21.87 14.93
N GLU A 351 -1.90 22.05 14.00
CA GLU A 351 -1.83 23.05 12.92
C GLU A 351 -1.69 24.48 13.47
N ASN A 352 -2.40 24.77 14.55
CA ASN A 352 -2.39 26.10 15.17
C ASN A 352 -1.33 26.24 16.28
N ASN A 353 -0.42 25.28 16.44
CA ASN A 353 0.64 25.27 17.45
C ASN A 353 0.16 25.56 18.88
N ARG A 354 -1.03 25.06 19.23
CA ARG A 354 -1.65 25.25 20.56
C ARG A 354 -1.04 24.32 21.61
N VAL A 355 -0.51 23.19 21.17
CA VAL A 355 0.12 22.15 22.00
C VAL A 355 1.49 21.84 21.41
N ALA A 356 2.51 21.64 22.26
CA ALA A 356 3.85 21.24 21.82
C ALA A 356 3.99 19.70 21.82
N PRO A 357 4.84 19.13 20.95
CA PRO A 357 5.13 17.69 21.00
C PRO A 357 5.82 17.30 22.31
N ILE A 358 5.52 16.09 22.78
CA ILE A 358 6.13 15.50 23.98
C ILE A 358 7.39 14.70 23.66
N SER A 359 7.56 14.29 22.40
CA SER A 359 8.77 13.65 21.88
C SER A 359 8.96 14.04 20.43
N THR A 360 10.21 14.23 20.04
CA THR A 360 10.59 14.45 18.63
C THR A 360 11.76 13.55 18.29
N THR A 361 11.61 12.76 17.23
CA THR A 361 12.68 11.99 16.60
C THR A 361 13.08 12.71 15.31
N GLU A 362 14.35 13.07 15.17
CA GLU A 362 14.88 13.66 13.94
C GLU A 362 15.59 12.57 13.13
N GLY A 363 15.49 12.64 11.80
CA GLY A 363 16.24 11.73 10.95
C GLY A 363 17.74 11.99 11.00
N THR A 364 18.50 10.96 10.64
CA THR A 364 19.97 10.98 10.76
C THR A 364 20.68 10.78 9.42
N ILE A 365 19.92 10.39 8.39
CA ILE A 365 20.47 10.11 7.07
C ILE A 365 20.58 11.42 6.27
N THR A 366 21.75 11.71 5.72
CA THR A 366 21.86 12.87 4.80
C THR A 366 21.24 12.49 3.45
N PRO A 367 20.32 13.30 2.89
CA PRO A 367 19.78 13.04 1.56
C PRO A 367 20.91 12.89 0.53
N PRO A 368 20.77 12.01 -0.46
CA PRO A 368 21.73 11.97 -1.56
C PRO A 368 21.80 13.35 -2.23
N SER A 369 23.01 13.92 -2.29
CA SER A 369 23.24 15.22 -2.90
C SER A 369 22.81 15.17 -4.37
N THR A 370 21.72 15.87 -4.71
CA THR A 370 21.38 16.14 -6.10
C THR A 370 22.48 17.05 -6.65
N GLY A 371 23.42 16.49 -7.39
CA GLY A 371 24.51 17.22 -8.02
C GLY A 371 23.99 18.20 -9.06
N THR A 372 23.53 19.38 -8.63
CA THR A 372 23.36 20.53 -9.52
C THR A 372 24.74 21.12 -9.77
N GLY A 373 25.34 20.73 -10.90
CA GLY A 373 26.49 21.43 -11.45
C GLY A 373 26.12 22.89 -11.74
N SER A 374 26.54 23.79 -10.86
CA SER A 374 26.76 25.20 -11.20
C SER A 374 28.15 25.57 -10.72
N GLY A 375 29.10 25.54 -11.66
CA GLY A 375 30.47 25.93 -11.41
C GLY A 375 30.58 27.44 -11.37
N GLU A 376 31.00 27.98 -10.22
CA GLU A 376 31.86 29.17 -10.16
C GLU A 376 32.96 28.90 -9.12
N GLY A 377 33.99 28.17 -9.55
CA GLY A 377 35.26 28.06 -8.85
C GLY A 377 36.33 28.81 -9.64
N THR A 378 36.73 29.98 -9.15
CA THR A 378 37.90 30.73 -9.65
C THR A 378 39.14 29.86 -9.54
N GLY A 379 39.66 29.42 -10.68
CA GLY A 379 40.79 28.50 -10.75
C GLY A 379 42.12 29.12 -10.34
N THR A 380 43.03 28.27 -9.90
CA THR A 380 44.43 28.32 -10.36
C THR A 380 44.97 26.89 -10.43
N PRO A 381 45.73 26.51 -11.48
CA PRO A 381 45.83 25.13 -11.94
C PRO A 381 47.12 24.44 -11.49
N THR A 382 47.04 23.14 -11.21
CA THR A 382 48.22 22.25 -11.24
C THR A 382 47.86 20.91 -11.90
N THR A 383 48.27 20.82 -13.17
CA THR A 383 48.72 19.66 -13.97
C THR A 383 48.16 18.24 -13.66
N PRO A 384 47.53 17.58 -14.66
CA PRO A 384 47.20 16.15 -14.60
C PRO A 384 48.38 15.27 -15.05
N PRO A 385 48.59 14.07 -14.47
CA PRO A 385 49.49 13.09 -15.05
C PRO A 385 48.82 12.34 -16.22
N SER A 386 49.62 12.17 -17.27
CA SER A 386 49.29 11.74 -18.63
C SER A 386 48.69 10.33 -18.74
N ALA A 387 47.73 10.20 -19.66
CA ALA A 387 47.25 8.94 -20.21
C ALA A 387 48.32 8.26 -21.08
N PRO A 388 48.37 6.91 -21.14
CA PRO A 388 49.20 6.21 -22.11
C PRO A 388 48.53 6.22 -23.50
N THR A 389 49.25 6.78 -24.46
CA THR A 389 48.94 6.79 -25.90
C THR A 389 49.20 5.44 -26.56
N ASN A 390 48.20 4.94 -27.29
CA ASN A 390 48.34 3.89 -28.31
C ASN A 390 48.97 4.46 -29.58
N THR A 391 49.98 3.78 -30.12
CA THR A 391 50.46 3.92 -31.50
C THR A 391 50.55 2.53 -32.15
N ALA A 392 49.83 2.34 -33.26
CA ALA A 392 49.91 1.20 -34.19
C ALA A 392 51.31 1.15 -34.88
N SER A 393 51.84 0.12 -35.57
CA SER A 393 51.40 -1.05 -36.37
C SER A 393 52.70 -1.83 -36.76
N PRO A 394 52.80 -2.86 -37.66
CA PRO A 394 51.80 -3.69 -38.36
C PRO A 394 52.12 -5.21 -38.43
N GLY A 395 51.15 -5.98 -38.97
CA GLY A 395 51.30 -7.33 -39.54
C GLY A 395 50.41 -8.35 -38.83
N SER A 396 49.59 -9.19 -39.46
CA SER A 396 49.38 -9.57 -40.85
C SER A 396 48.10 -10.44 -40.82
N THR A 397 47.01 -10.04 -41.49
CA THR A 397 46.51 -10.65 -42.75
C THR A 397 45.75 -11.98 -42.50
N THR A 398 44.50 -12.26 -42.88
CA THR A 398 43.34 -11.60 -43.52
C THR A 398 42.24 -12.70 -43.66
N ILE A 399 40.98 -12.31 -43.96
CA ILE A 399 39.92 -13.02 -44.75
C ILE A 399 38.84 -13.81 -43.94
N PRO A 400 37.52 -13.78 -44.32
CA PRO A 400 36.55 -12.84 -43.73
C PRO A 400 35.13 -13.44 -43.55
N GLU A 401 34.18 -12.53 -43.31
CA GLU A 401 32.72 -12.54 -43.54
C GLU A 401 31.98 -13.67 -44.30
N GLN A 402 30.80 -13.96 -43.71
CA GLN A 402 29.46 -14.09 -44.31
C GLN A 402 28.93 -15.43 -44.89
N ILE A 403 27.58 -15.51 -44.76
CA ILE A 403 26.52 -16.16 -45.56
C ILE A 403 26.03 -17.59 -45.20
N THR A 404 24.70 -17.66 -44.97
CA THR A 404 23.70 -18.69 -45.40
C THR A 404 23.48 -20.02 -44.66
N GLU A 405 22.23 -20.24 -44.23
CA GLU A 405 21.51 -21.54 -44.21
C GLU A 405 21.31 -22.13 -45.64
N PRO A 406 20.64 -23.29 -45.94
CA PRO A 406 19.98 -24.34 -45.11
C PRO A 406 20.27 -25.80 -45.59
N THR A 407 19.44 -26.76 -45.10
CA THR A 407 19.11 -28.13 -45.61
C THR A 407 19.96 -29.31 -45.11
N SER A 408 19.48 -30.54 -44.91
CA SER A 408 18.18 -31.19 -44.60
C SER A 408 18.49 -32.71 -44.50
N GLN A 409 17.66 -33.47 -43.77
CA GLN A 409 17.50 -34.96 -43.81
C GLN A 409 18.56 -35.82 -43.08
N THR A 410 18.26 -36.87 -42.30
CA THR A 410 17.07 -37.74 -42.19
C THR A 410 17.07 -38.59 -40.89
N HIS A 411 15.88 -38.79 -40.32
CA HIS A 411 15.32 -39.89 -39.50
C HIS A 411 16.23 -41.03 -38.98
N VAL A 412 16.12 -41.40 -37.68
CA VAL A 412 15.31 -42.54 -37.15
C VAL A 412 15.01 -42.33 -35.64
N SER A 413 13.78 -42.71 -35.29
CA SER A 413 12.97 -42.65 -34.07
C SER A 413 13.59 -43.03 -32.71
N SER A 414 13.19 -42.31 -31.66
CA SER A 414 12.62 -42.89 -30.42
C SER A 414 11.94 -41.78 -29.59
N ASP A 415 10.78 -42.11 -29.02
CA ASP A 415 9.86 -41.18 -28.37
C ASP A 415 10.49 -40.46 -27.15
N HIS A 416 10.74 -39.16 -27.32
CA HIS A 416 10.90 -38.20 -26.24
C HIS A 416 10.18 -36.91 -26.63
N SER A 417 9.12 -36.59 -25.89
CA SER A 417 8.53 -35.25 -25.91
C SER A 417 9.52 -34.30 -25.24
N SER A 418 10.36 -33.68 -26.05
CA SER A 418 11.05 -32.44 -25.72
C SER A 418 10.19 -31.28 -26.18
N ASN A 419 9.92 -30.33 -25.28
CA ASN A 419 9.63 -28.96 -25.69
C ASN A 419 10.77 -28.09 -25.15
N ALA A 420 11.70 -27.75 -26.03
CA ALA A 420 12.60 -26.63 -25.82
C ALA A 420 11.84 -25.38 -26.28
N GLY A 421 11.60 -24.45 -25.35
CA GLY A 421 10.93 -23.18 -25.64
C GLY A 421 10.17 -22.66 -24.43
N ALA A 422 10.88 -22.27 -23.38
CA ALA A 422 10.31 -21.40 -22.36
C ALA A 422 11.25 -20.19 -22.21
N PRO A 423 10.80 -18.96 -22.50
CA PRO A 423 11.51 -17.79 -21.98
C PRO A 423 11.54 -17.90 -20.46
N ASN A 424 12.65 -17.46 -19.89
CA ASN A 424 12.81 -17.23 -18.46
C ASN A 424 11.79 -16.17 -18.01
N ASN A 425 10.53 -16.56 -17.79
CA ASN A 425 9.56 -15.71 -17.11
C ASN A 425 9.80 -15.88 -15.62
N VAL A 426 10.64 -14.98 -15.12
CA VAL A 426 10.63 -14.47 -13.76
C VAL A 426 9.17 -14.20 -13.40
N ALA A 427 8.62 -14.99 -12.47
CA ALA A 427 7.42 -14.57 -11.77
C ALA A 427 7.77 -13.27 -11.04
N ALA A 428 7.14 -12.17 -11.45
CA ALA A 428 7.21 -10.91 -10.72
C ALA A 428 6.62 -11.09 -9.31
N PRO A 429 7.10 -10.35 -8.29
CA PRO A 429 6.86 -10.70 -6.90
C PRO A 429 5.53 -10.10 -6.43
N GLN A 430 4.65 -10.96 -5.93
CA GLN A 430 3.55 -10.57 -5.04
C GLN A 430 4.15 -10.33 -3.64
N THR A 431 3.76 -9.23 -3.01
CA THR A 431 4.11 -8.80 -1.65
C THR A 431 3.74 -9.88 -0.61
N GLY A 432 4.56 -10.02 0.44
CA GLY A 432 4.30 -10.99 1.52
C GLY A 432 5.41 -12.03 1.73
N ALA A 433 6.62 -11.57 2.06
CA ALA A 433 7.60 -12.48 2.66
C ALA A 433 7.15 -12.76 4.10
N MET A 434 6.45 -13.86 4.33
CA MET A 434 6.06 -14.24 5.70
C MET A 434 7.29 -14.34 6.61
N ASN A 435 7.22 -13.65 7.75
CA ASN A 435 8.30 -13.61 8.71
C ASN A 435 8.57 -15.01 9.27
N ALA A 436 9.84 -15.41 9.29
CA ALA A 436 10.29 -16.70 9.82
C ALA A 436 9.84 -16.93 11.28
N THR A 437 9.64 -15.85 12.05
CA THR A 437 9.16 -15.88 13.44
C THR A 437 7.69 -16.28 13.51
N ILE A 438 6.82 -15.67 12.69
CA ILE A 438 5.38 -15.97 12.64
C ILE A 438 5.16 -17.44 12.26
N ILE A 439 5.88 -17.91 11.24
CA ILE A 439 5.79 -19.31 10.82
C ILE A 439 6.37 -20.25 11.86
N THR A 440 7.45 -19.89 12.53
CA THR A 440 7.96 -20.67 13.67
C THR A 440 6.89 -20.81 14.77
N ASP A 441 6.15 -19.74 15.08
CA ASP A 441 5.10 -19.77 16.09
C ASP A 441 3.86 -20.57 15.66
N MET A 442 3.48 -20.49 14.38
CA MET A 442 2.42 -21.32 13.80
C MET A 442 2.79 -22.81 13.85
N ILE A 443 3.98 -23.17 13.36
CA ILE A 443 4.44 -24.58 13.36
C ILE A 443 4.53 -25.09 14.79
N ASN A 444 5.09 -24.31 15.72
CA ASN A 444 5.16 -24.68 17.14
C ASN A 444 3.76 -24.83 17.76
N THR A 445 2.79 -24.01 17.37
CA THR A 445 1.42 -24.11 17.86
C THR A 445 0.72 -25.36 17.36
N VAL A 446 0.88 -25.71 16.08
CA VAL A 446 0.32 -26.94 15.51
C VAL A 446 1.01 -28.17 16.10
N PHE A 447 2.33 -28.16 16.21
CA PHE A 447 3.10 -29.26 16.79
C PHE A 447 2.83 -29.49 18.28
N ARG A 448 2.59 -28.43 19.08
CA ARG A 448 2.17 -28.57 20.48
C ARG A 448 0.84 -29.31 20.63
N LYS A 449 -0.08 -29.13 19.68
CA LYS A 449 -1.38 -29.82 19.66
C LYS A 449 -1.26 -31.28 19.23
N ASN A 450 -0.24 -31.62 18.43
CA ASN A 450 0.05 -33.00 18.02
C ASN A 450 1.56 -33.29 17.95
N PRO A 451 2.23 -33.59 19.09
CA PRO A 451 3.68 -33.75 19.15
C PRO A 451 4.24 -34.97 18.40
N ASN A 452 3.36 -35.91 18.03
CA ASN A 452 3.71 -37.14 17.33
C ASN A 452 3.35 -37.08 15.83
N ALA A 453 3.04 -35.90 15.30
CA ALA A 453 2.69 -35.75 13.88
C ALA A 453 3.90 -36.09 12.99
N ASP A 454 3.67 -36.90 11.95
CA ASP A 454 4.68 -37.22 10.93
C ASP A 454 4.87 -36.07 9.93
N SER A 455 3.85 -35.23 9.75
CA SER A 455 3.85 -34.01 8.94
C SER A 455 2.98 -32.92 9.56
N ILE A 456 3.30 -31.66 9.23
CA ILE A 456 2.50 -30.48 9.58
C ILE A 456 1.95 -29.86 8.30
N ASP A 457 0.63 -29.68 8.23
CA ASP A 457 -0.01 -29.00 7.11
C ASP A 457 -0.11 -27.50 7.41
N LEU A 458 0.31 -26.69 6.45
CA LEU A 458 0.34 -25.24 6.53
C LEU A 458 -0.38 -24.69 5.31
N ASP A 459 -1.37 -23.82 5.49
CA ASP A 459 -2.03 -23.13 4.39
C ASP A 459 -1.48 -21.71 4.25
N PHE A 460 -0.96 -21.42 3.07
CA PHE A 460 -0.35 -20.17 2.69
C PHE A 460 -1.24 -19.31 1.78
N GLY A 461 -2.42 -19.80 1.38
CA GLY A 461 -3.35 -19.05 0.56
C GLY A 461 -2.70 -18.56 -0.74
N LYS A 462 -2.83 -17.27 -1.05
CA LYS A 462 -2.22 -16.64 -2.25
C LYS A 462 -0.76 -16.20 -2.04
N ASN A 463 -0.19 -16.35 -0.84
CA ASN A 463 1.17 -15.90 -0.53
C ASN A 463 2.21 -16.89 -1.07
N ILE A 464 3.11 -16.43 -1.95
CA ILE A 464 3.97 -17.33 -2.73
C ILE A 464 5.48 -17.14 -2.54
N CYS A 465 5.95 -16.19 -1.72
CA CYS A 465 7.37 -15.83 -1.64
C CYS A 465 8.11 -16.40 -0.41
N PHE A 466 9.21 -17.11 -0.67
CA PHE A 466 10.05 -17.73 0.34
C PHE A 466 11.42 -17.05 0.42
N SER A 467 11.80 -16.60 1.61
CA SER A 467 13.14 -16.09 1.92
C SER A 467 14.05 -17.18 2.49
N PRO A 468 15.40 -16.99 2.52
CA PRO A 468 16.30 -17.92 3.19
C PRO A 468 15.95 -18.13 4.67
N ALA A 469 15.57 -17.07 5.38
CA ALA A 469 15.17 -17.17 6.79
C ALA A 469 13.89 -18.02 6.97
N LEU A 470 12.93 -17.84 6.06
CA LEU A 470 11.70 -18.64 6.07
C LEU A 470 11.97 -20.12 5.74
N MET A 471 12.75 -20.39 4.69
CA MET A 471 13.14 -21.77 4.36
C MET A 471 13.90 -22.43 5.51
N ARG A 472 14.78 -21.69 6.19
CA ARG A 472 15.46 -22.17 7.38
C ARG A 472 14.47 -22.54 8.50
N ALA A 473 13.49 -21.68 8.80
CA ALA A 473 12.46 -21.96 9.81
C ALA A 473 11.61 -23.20 9.46
N LEU A 474 11.18 -23.31 8.19
CA LEU A 474 10.40 -24.45 7.70
C LEU A 474 11.17 -25.77 7.82
N TYR A 475 12.49 -25.78 7.66
CA TYR A 475 13.27 -27.01 7.83
C TYR A 475 13.66 -27.29 9.30
N GLU A 476 14.05 -26.28 10.07
CA GLU A 476 14.68 -26.47 11.38
C GLU A 476 13.68 -26.69 12.54
N LYS A 477 12.49 -26.06 12.52
CA LYS A 477 11.69 -25.90 13.75
C LYS A 477 10.21 -26.28 13.62
N PRO A 478 9.77 -27.29 14.39
CA PRO A 478 10.46 -28.56 14.67
C PRO A 478 10.89 -29.28 13.38
N ASN A 479 11.94 -30.12 13.44
CA ASN A 479 12.41 -30.91 12.28
C ASN A 479 11.50 -32.13 11.98
N VAL A 480 10.30 -31.81 11.48
CA VAL A 480 9.25 -32.71 10.98
C VAL A 480 8.95 -32.37 9.51
N ALA A 481 8.28 -33.22 8.73
CA ALA A 481 7.88 -32.87 7.37
C ALA A 481 6.78 -31.78 7.37
N LYS A 482 6.69 -30.98 6.30
CA LYS A 482 5.63 -29.98 6.12
C LYS A 482 4.99 -30.08 4.75
N ASN A 483 3.68 -29.92 4.71
CA ASN A 483 2.92 -29.77 3.48
C ASN A 483 2.43 -28.33 3.43
N CYS A 484 3.04 -27.53 2.56
CA CYS A 484 2.75 -26.11 2.41
C CYS A 484 1.78 -25.95 1.25
N ARG A 485 0.51 -25.68 1.53
CA ARG A 485 -0.58 -25.52 0.55
C ARG A 485 -0.69 -24.06 0.12
N PHE A 486 -0.88 -23.81 -1.17
CA PHE A 486 -1.07 -22.45 -1.71
C PHE A 486 -1.90 -22.48 -3.00
N ILE A 487 -2.48 -21.33 -3.34
CA ILE A 487 -3.34 -21.11 -4.51
C ILE A 487 -2.55 -20.29 -5.53
N HIS A 488 -2.37 -20.83 -6.73
CA HIS A 488 -1.72 -20.16 -7.85
C HIS A 488 -2.58 -20.30 -9.10
N ASN A 489 -2.95 -19.18 -9.72
CA ASN A 489 -3.85 -19.12 -10.89
C ASN A 489 -5.18 -19.88 -10.68
N GLY A 490 -5.74 -19.80 -9.46
CA GLY A 490 -6.98 -20.48 -9.08
C GLY A 490 -6.85 -21.99 -8.84
N GLU A 491 -5.65 -22.55 -8.97
CA GLU A 491 -5.37 -23.97 -8.71
C GLU A 491 -4.58 -24.15 -7.41
N VAL A 492 -4.78 -25.28 -6.73
CA VAL A 492 -4.14 -25.56 -5.45
C VAL A 492 -2.91 -26.44 -5.67
N TYR A 493 -1.81 -26.02 -5.06
CA TYR A 493 -0.53 -26.70 -5.09
C TYR A 493 -0.04 -26.96 -3.68
N ILE A 494 0.72 -28.04 -3.50
CA ILE A 494 1.35 -28.39 -2.23
C ILE A 494 2.85 -28.53 -2.45
N LEU A 495 3.63 -27.73 -1.73
CA LEU A 495 5.07 -27.90 -1.60
C LEU A 495 5.35 -28.81 -0.40
N HIS A 496 5.85 -30.01 -0.69
CA HIS A 496 6.23 -31.00 0.31
C HIS A 496 7.68 -30.78 0.71
N ILE A 497 7.88 -30.38 1.97
CA ILE A 497 9.19 -30.20 2.59
C ILE A 497 9.46 -31.41 3.49
N PRO A 498 10.45 -32.26 3.17
CA PRO A 498 10.74 -33.43 3.98
C PRO A 498 11.50 -33.06 5.25
N LYS A 499 11.56 -34.01 6.18
CA LYS A 499 12.56 -33.98 7.25
C LYS A 499 13.95 -34.14 6.62
N ALA A 500 14.87 -33.22 6.90
CA ALA A 500 16.21 -33.24 6.33
C ALA A 500 17.30 -32.81 7.32
N ASP A 501 18.57 -32.99 6.92
CA ASP A 501 19.75 -32.53 7.66
C ASP A 501 20.10 -31.09 7.27
N THR A 502 19.73 -30.16 8.15
CA THR A 502 19.96 -28.72 7.98
C THR A 502 21.38 -28.28 8.34
N GLY A 503 22.21 -29.16 8.91
CA GLY A 503 23.64 -28.90 9.13
C GLY A 503 24.51 -29.18 7.91
N SER A 504 23.91 -29.68 6.81
CA SER A 504 24.65 -30.07 5.61
C SER A 504 25.09 -28.87 4.77
N THR A 505 26.24 -29.00 4.10
CA THR A 505 26.73 -27.99 3.15
C THR A 505 25.77 -27.79 1.97
N LYS A 506 24.98 -28.81 1.63
CA LYS A 506 23.94 -28.74 0.60
C LYS A 506 22.82 -27.77 1.00
N PHE A 507 22.34 -27.86 2.23
CA PHE A 507 21.30 -26.97 2.73
C PHE A 507 21.74 -25.50 2.71
N GLU A 508 22.96 -25.23 3.17
CA GLU A 508 23.53 -23.88 3.13
C GLU A 508 23.75 -23.39 1.69
N THR A 509 24.11 -24.29 0.75
CA THR A 509 24.23 -23.94 -0.68
C THR A 509 22.86 -23.59 -1.29
N CYS A 510 21.79 -24.30 -0.92
CA CYS A 510 20.43 -23.97 -1.34
C CYS A 510 20.00 -22.59 -0.80
N LEU A 511 20.30 -22.29 0.46
CA LEU A 511 20.00 -20.99 1.07
C LEU A 511 20.80 -19.83 0.42
N ASP A 512 22.09 -20.05 0.13
CA ASP A 512 22.94 -19.09 -0.57
C ASP A 512 22.52 -18.89 -2.04
N THR A 513 21.99 -19.94 -2.68
CA THR A 513 21.41 -19.81 -4.02
C THR A 513 20.13 -18.97 -3.97
N LEU A 514 19.26 -19.21 -2.98
CA LEU A 514 18.04 -18.44 -2.77
C LEU A 514 18.31 -16.98 -2.41
N SER A 515 19.35 -16.69 -1.61
CA SER A 515 19.70 -15.30 -1.24
C SER A 515 20.15 -14.44 -2.42
N LYS A 516 20.57 -15.08 -3.52
CA LYS A 516 21.00 -14.44 -4.77
C LYS A 516 19.86 -14.28 -5.79
N GLU A 517 18.66 -14.77 -5.49
CA GLU A 517 17.48 -14.54 -6.33
C GLU A 517 17.10 -13.04 -6.33
N PRO A 518 16.48 -12.52 -7.40
CA PRO A 518 16.04 -11.14 -7.46
C PRO A 518 15.15 -10.78 -6.26
N LYS A 519 15.49 -9.69 -5.56
CA LYS A 519 14.85 -9.24 -4.31
C LYS A 519 15.03 -10.16 -3.08
N GLY A 520 15.78 -11.26 -3.18
CA GLY A 520 16.12 -12.13 -2.03
C GLY A 520 15.03 -13.13 -1.64
N PHE A 521 14.05 -13.38 -2.52
CA PHE A 521 12.95 -14.33 -2.31
C PHE A 521 12.67 -15.11 -3.59
N ALA A 522 12.01 -16.27 -3.47
CA ALA A 522 11.57 -17.05 -4.61
C ALA A 522 10.17 -17.63 -4.45
N GLY A 523 9.46 -17.79 -5.58
CA GLY A 523 8.20 -18.51 -5.67
C GLY A 523 8.32 -20.00 -5.36
N PHE A 524 7.24 -20.66 -4.93
CA PHE A 524 7.25 -22.10 -4.60
C PHE A 524 7.80 -23.02 -5.72
N MET A 525 7.56 -22.69 -7.00
CA MET A 525 8.09 -23.48 -8.13
C MET A 525 9.61 -23.38 -8.20
N ARG A 526 10.15 -22.18 -7.97
CA ARG A 526 11.58 -21.92 -7.94
C ARG A 526 12.22 -22.51 -6.67
N ILE A 527 11.53 -22.47 -5.54
CA ILE A 527 11.94 -23.17 -4.31
C ILE A 527 12.05 -24.67 -4.54
N ASN A 528 11.08 -25.29 -5.20
CA ASN A 528 11.15 -26.70 -5.56
C ASN A 528 12.39 -27.02 -6.41
N GLN A 529 12.79 -26.12 -7.31
CA GLN A 529 14.04 -26.29 -8.07
C GLN A 529 15.28 -26.19 -7.17
N ILE A 530 15.37 -25.12 -6.36
CA ILE A 530 16.53 -24.84 -5.49
C ILE A 530 16.71 -25.92 -4.42
N PHE A 531 15.63 -26.42 -3.82
CA PHE A 531 15.66 -27.39 -2.72
C PHE A 531 15.31 -28.83 -3.15
N SER A 532 15.29 -29.12 -4.45
CA SER A 532 15.05 -30.48 -4.97
C SER A 532 16.06 -31.50 -4.42
N GLU A 533 17.33 -31.11 -4.27
CA GLU A 533 18.38 -31.95 -3.68
C GLU A 533 18.19 -32.23 -2.19
N MET A 534 17.42 -31.38 -1.50
CA MET A 534 17.00 -31.59 -0.12
C MET A 534 15.74 -32.49 -0.03
N GLY A 535 15.22 -32.95 -1.17
CA GLY A 535 14.03 -33.78 -1.27
C GLY A 535 12.72 -33.00 -1.28
N THR A 536 12.77 -31.67 -1.49
CA THR A 536 11.54 -30.88 -1.70
C THR A 536 10.87 -31.33 -2.98
N THR A 537 9.55 -31.51 -2.93
CA THR A 537 8.74 -31.86 -4.10
C THR A 537 7.49 -31.00 -4.15
N ILE A 538 6.86 -30.94 -5.32
CA ILE A 538 5.60 -30.24 -5.50
C ILE A 538 4.55 -31.19 -6.09
N SER A 539 3.32 -31.11 -5.59
CA SER A 539 2.14 -31.74 -6.17
C SER A 539 1.04 -30.71 -6.39
N LYS A 540 0.03 -31.10 -7.17
CA LYS A 540 -1.18 -30.33 -7.43
C LYS A 540 -2.36 -31.12 -6.87
N GLU A 541 -3.26 -30.46 -6.13
CA GLU A 541 -4.49 -31.07 -5.61
C GLU A 541 -5.55 -31.28 -6.69
#